data_AF-A0A8B6Y498-F1
#
_entry.id   AF-A0A8B6Y498-F1
#
_cell.length_a   1.000
_cell.length_b   1.000
_cell.length_c   1.000
_cell.angle_alpha   90.00
_cell.angle_beta   90.00
_cell.angle_gamma   90.00
#
_symmetry.space_group_name_H-M   'P 1'
#
loop_
_entity.id
_entity.type
_entity.pdbx_description
1 polymer ?
#
loop_
_entity_poly.entity_id
_entity_poly.type
_entity_poly.pdbx_seq_one_letter_code
_entity_poly.pdbx_strand_id
1 'polypeptide(L)'
;MSYCMNHDGKEYKLKTTVSERDLGVIISSDLKWHDQVTSATAKAQRTLGLIKRTFTYFDVEMVKSLYATFVRPLLEFAIPAWQPYLQRDIDELEKVQRRATKLVPQLKKISYEKRLKAMGLTTLEKRRARGDLIQQYRFKQNIDQINWYKNPKPASSVTSSGPAFS
;
A
#
# COMPACT_ATOMS: atom_id res chain seq x y z
N MET A 1 18.37 22.75 15.43
CA MET A 1 17.10 23.49 15.37
C MET A 1 16.04 22.71 16.12
N SER A 2 15.32 23.34 17.04
CA SER A 2 14.14 22.75 17.69
C SER A 2 12.90 23.11 16.89
N TYR A 3 12.13 22.11 16.46
CA TYR A 3 10.86 22.33 15.77
C TYR A 3 9.73 22.47 16.79
N CYS A 4 8.87 23.47 16.62
CA CYS A 4 7.75 23.74 17.49
C CYS A 4 6.45 23.81 16.69
N MET A 5 5.37 23.25 17.21
CA MET A 5 4.02 23.40 16.68
C MET A 5 3.21 24.30 17.60
N ASN A 6 2.56 25.33 17.04
CA ASN A 6 1.64 26.19 17.77
C ASN A 6 0.22 25.65 17.58
N HIS A 7 -0.42 25.24 18.67
CA HIS A 7 -1.81 24.79 18.69
C HIS A 7 -2.52 25.45 19.87
N ASP A 8 -3.63 26.15 19.62
CA ASP A 8 -4.42 26.88 20.63
C ASP A 8 -3.59 27.83 21.53
N GLY A 9 -2.60 28.52 20.96
CA GLY A 9 -1.73 29.45 21.68
C GLY A 9 -0.70 28.79 22.61
N LYS A 10 -0.59 27.45 22.59
CA LYS A 10 0.47 26.70 23.28
C LYS A 10 1.52 26.22 22.30
N GLU A 11 2.78 26.43 22.66
CA GLU A 11 3.93 25.97 21.90
C GLU A 11 4.32 24.54 22.33
N TYR A 12 4.28 23.60 21.40
CA TYR A 12 4.68 22.22 21.62
C TYR A 12 6.01 21.95 20.92
N LYS A 13 7.06 21.66 21.69
CA LYS A 13 8.34 21.20 21.14
C LYS A 13 8.19 19.79 20.59
N LEU A 14 8.39 19.64 19.28
CA LEU A 14 8.34 18.36 18.60
C LEU A 14 9.65 17.62 18.81
N LYS A 15 9.54 16.33 19.14
CA LYS A 15 10.70 15.44 19.26
C LYS A 15 11.17 15.06 17.87
N THR A 16 12.47 15.18 17.61
CA THR A 16 13.07 14.63 16.39
C THR A 16 12.97 13.11 16.42
N THR A 17 12.41 12.54 15.35
CA THR A 17 12.34 11.09 15.13
C THR A 17 13.10 10.71 13.86
N VAL A 18 13.58 9.47 13.82
CA VAL A 18 14.26 8.90 12.66
C VAL A 18 13.28 8.26 11.68
N SER A 19 12.05 7.98 12.11
CA SER A 19 10.99 7.39 11.32
C SER A 19 9.64 7.76 11.93
N GLU A 20 8.68 8.15 11.10
CA GLU A 20 7.33 8.53 11.52
C GLU A 20 6.29 7.79 10.69
N ARG A 21 5.14 7.47 11.30
CA ARG A 21 4.02 6.87 10.56
C ARG A 21 2.93 7.90 10.40
N ASP A 22 2.65 8.26 9.15
CA ASP A 22 1.55 9.16 8.81
C ASP A 22 0.56 8.46 7.87
N LEU A 23 -0.74 8.52 8.20
CA LEU A 23 -1.84 7.88 7.46
C LEU A 23 -1.58 6.43 7.04
N GLY A 24 -0.77 5.69 7.82
CA GLY A 24 -0.41 4.29 7.54
C GLY A 24 0.82 4.07 6.65
N VAL A 25 1.48 5.15 6.21
CA VAL A 25 2.77 5.13 5.50
C VAL A 25 3.90 5.49 6.46
N ILE A 26 4.96 4.70 6.47
CA ILE A 26 6.17 4.96 7.26
C ILE A 26 7.13 5.80 6.41
N ILE A 27 7.53 6.94 6.94
CA ILE A 27 8.48 7.86 6.32
C ILE A 27 9.71 7.92 7.22
N SER A 28 10.84 7.44 6.69
CA SER A 28 12.12 7.47 7.38
C SER A 28 12.88 8.75 7.04
N SER A 29 13.72 9.21 7.98
CA SER A 29 14.50 10.45 7.87
C SER A 29 15.48 10.46 6.69
N ASP A 30 15.88 9.29 6.19
CA ASP A 30 16.72 9.12 5.01
C ASP A 30 15.91 8.98 3.70
N LEU A 31 14.58 9.11 3.79
CA LEU A 31 13.61 8.98 2.70
C LEU A 31 13.70 7.64 1.96
N LYS A 32 14.27 6.60 2.59
CA LYS A 32 14.26 5.25 2.05
C LYS A 32 12.97 4.54 2.42
N TRP A 33 12.45 3.77 1.48
CA TRP A 33 11.18 3.05 1.65
C TRP A 33 11.32 1.67 2.30
N HIS A 34 12.52 1.29 2.75
CA HIS A 34 12.79 -0.05 3.25
C HIS A 34 11.90 -0.44 4.45
N ASP A 35 11.73 0.46 5.42
CA ASP A 35 10.91 0.21 6.61
C ASP A 35 9.43 0.05 6.25
N GLN A 36 8.94 0.91 5.34
CA GLN A 36 7.58 0.82 4.81
C GLN A 36 7.35 -0.48 4.04
N VAL A 37 8.27 -0.85 3.15
CA VAL A 37 8.22 -2.08 2.36
C VAL A 37 8.22 -3.31 3.26
N THR A 38 9.08 -3.32 4.28
CA THR A 38 9.15 -4.41 5.27
C THR A 38 7.84 -4.53 6.03
N SER A 39 7.27 -3.40 6.48
CA SER A 39 6.00 -3.36 7.19
C SER A 39 4.82 -3.86 6.34
N ALA A 40 4.71 -3.36 5.10
CA ALA A 40 3.67 -3.74 4.14
C ALA A 40 3.78 -5.23 3.76
N THR A 41 5.00 -5.69 3.46
CA THR A 41 5.28 -7.09 3.14
C THR A 41 4.92 -8.01 4.30
N ALA A 42 5.32 -7.67 5.53
CA ALA A 42 5.00 -8.47 6.70
C ALA A 42 3.49 -8.59 6.92
N LYS A 43 2.74 -7.50 6.77
CA LYS A 43 1.26 -7.52 6.84
C LYS A 43 0.67 -8.44 5.78
N ALA A 44 1.09 -8.27 4.52
CA ALA A 44 0.58 -9.05 3.40
C ALA A 44 0.93 -10.55 3.52
N GLN A 45 2.13 -10.88 3.99
CA GLN A 45 2.56 -12.26 4.21
C GLN A 45 1.75 -12.93 5.34
N ARG A 46 1.43 -12.22 6.42
CA ARG A 46 0.55 -12.74 7.49
C ARG A 46 -0.84 -13.04 6.94
N THR A 47 -1.44 -12.11 6.20
CA THR A 47 -2.75 -12.32 5.56
C THR A 47 -2.73 -13.50 4.60
N LEU A 48 -1.69 -13.62 3.78
CA LEU A 48 -1.53 -14.76 2.87
C LEU A 48 -1.35 -16.09 3.63
N GLY A 49 -0.63 -16.07 4.76
CA GLY A 49 -0.50 -17.21 5.65
C GLY A 49 -1.83 -17.64 6.27
N LEU A 50 -2.66 -16.69 6.66
CA LEU A 50 -4.02 -16.95 7.15
C LEU A 50 -4.88 -17.58 6.06
N ILE A 51 -4.93 -17.00 4.87
CA ILE A 51 -5.64 -17.55 3.70
C ILE A 51 -5.24 -19.01 3.47
N LYS A 52 -3.93 -19.29 3.46
CA LYS A 52 -3.41 -20.66 3.27
C LYS A 52 -3.90 -21.65 4.33
N ARG A 53 -4.13 -21.20 5.57
CA ARG A 53 -4.58 -22.05 6.68
C ARG A 53 -6.10 -22.23 6.72
N THR A 54 -6.85 -21.24 6.24
CA THR A 54 -8.31 -21.24 6.29
C THR A 54 -8.93 -22.11 5.19
N PHE A 55 -8.35 -22.11 4.00
CA PHE A 55 -8.91 -22.84 2.86
C PHE A 55 -8.08 -24.09 2.55
N THR A 56 -8.77 -25.17 2.18
CA THR A 56 -8.16 -26.47 1.83
C THR A 56 -7.90 -26.61 0.34
N TYR A 57 -8.76 -26.02 -0.50
CA TYR A 57 -8.66 -26.04 -1.95
C TYR A 57 -8.27 -24.67 -2.50
N PHE A 58 -7.46 -24.66 -3.56
CA PHE A 58 -6.96 -23.46 -4.20
C PHE A 58 -6.92 -23.64 -5.73
N ASP A 59 -7.94 -23.14 -6.41
CA ASP A 59 -7.90 -22.95 -7.87
C ASP A 59 -7.40 -21.56 -8.26
N VAL A 60 -7.29 -21.33 -9.56
CA VAL A 60 -6.78 -20.07 -10.13
C VAL A 60 -7.65 -18.88 -9.75
N GLU A 61 -8.97 -18.99 -9.92
CA GLU A 61 -9.89 -17.85 -9.74
C GLU A 61 -10.06 -17.51 -8.26
N MET A 62 -10.14 -18.51 -7.38
CA MET A 62 -10.20 -18.34 -5.95
C MET A 62 -8.93 -17.67 -5.41
N VAL A 63 -7.74 -18.19 -5.75
CA VAL A 63 -6.49 -17.57 -5.29
C VAL A 63 -6.36 -16.15 -5.84
N LYS A 64 -6.70 -15.94 -7.11
CA LYS A 64 -6.69 -14.61 -7.72
C LYS A 64 -7.62 -13.65 -6.99
N SER A 65 -8.85 -14.06 -6.68
CA SER A 65 -9.83 -13.25 -5.96
C SER A 65 -9.39 -12.94 -4.53
N LEU A 66 -8.93 -13.94 -3.79
CA LEU A 66 -8.44 -13.78 -2.41
C LEU A 66 -7.20 -12.89 -2.35
N TYR A 67 -6.25 -13.09 -3.26
CA TYR A 67 -5.07 -12.26 -3.39
C TYR A 67 -5.44 -10.81 -3.72
N ALA A 68 -6.30 -10.62 -4.72
CA ALA A 68 -6.76 -9.32 -5.19
C ALA A 68 -7.47 -8.50 -4.11
N THR A 69 -8.24 -9.18 -3.25
CA THR A 69 -9.13 -8.56 -2.26
C THR A 69 -8.42 -8.31 -0.94
N PHE A 70 -7.63 -9.26 -0.43
CA PHE A 70 -7.09 -9.17 0.94
C PHE A 70 -5.60 -8.87 1.00
N VAL A 71 -4.83 -9.32 0.01
CA VAL A 71 -3.35 -9.26 0.08
C VAL A 71 -2.82 -8.07 -0.71
N ARG A 72 -3.26 -7.92 -1.96
CA ARG A 72 -2.77 -6.89 -2.87
C ARG A 72 -3.01 -5.46 -2.37
N PRO A 73 -4.16 -5.11 -1.77
CA PRO A 73 -4.35 -3.75 -1.24
C PRO A 73 -3.33 -3.37 -0.16
N LEU A 74 -2.83 -4.34 0.62
CA LEU A 74 -1.80 -4.09 1.64
C LEU A 74 -0.43 -3.74 1.04
N LEU A 75 -0.18 -4.18 -0.20
CA LEU A 75 1.06 -3.91 -0.95
C LEU A 75 0.94 -2.67 -1.84
N GLU A 76 -0.29 -2.29 -2.21
CA GLU A 76 -0.59 -1.22 -3.17
C GLU A 76 -1.22 0.03 -2.50
N PHE A 77 -1.37 0.03 -1.17
CA PHE A 77 -1.90 1.17 -0.45
C PHE A 77 -0.99 2.38 -0.61
N ALA A 78 -1.55 3.53 -1.00
CA ALA A 78 -0.85 4.81 -1.10
C ALA A 78 0.43 4.79 -1.96
N ILE A 79 0.47 3.99 -3.05
CA ILE A 79 1.65 3.89 -3.94
C ILE A 79 2.22 5.25 -4.36
N PRO A 80 1.42 6.25 -4.80
CA PRO A 80 2.00 7.52 -5.24
C PRO A 80 2.76 8.27 -4.13
N ALA A 81 2.47 7.97 -2.85
CA ALA A 81 3.18 8.53 -1.72
C ALA A 81 4.47 7.77 -1.38
N TRP A 82 4.54 6.47 -1.69
CA TRP A 82 5.74 5.66 -1.48
C TRP A 82 5.92 4.64 -2.61
N GLN A 83 6.87 4.92 -3.51
CA GLN A 83 7.31 3.98 -4.53
C GLN A 83 8.75 3.58 -4.27
N PRO A 84 9.02 2.29 -3.93
CA PRO A 84 10.39 1.82 -3.77
C PRO A 84 11.11 1.85 -5.12
N TYR A 85 12.31 2.42 -5.13
CA TYR A 85 13.19 2.51 -6.31
C TYR A 85 14.37 1.55 -6.24
N LEU A 86 14.66 0.99 -5.05
CA LEU A 86 15.71 -0.02 -4.89
C LEU A 86 15.20 -1.40 -5.29
N GLN A 87 15.95 -2.09 -6.15
CA GLN A 87 15.59 -3.42 -6.65
C GLN A 87 15.29 -4.42 -5.52
N ARG A 88 16.06 -4.37 -4.42
CA ARG A 88 15.86 -5.23 -3.25
C ARG A 88 14.46 -5.11 -2.65
N ASP A 89 13.93 -3.89 -2.60
CA ASP A 89 12.65 -3.57 -1.96
C ASP A 89 11.49 -3.88 -2.93
N ILE A 90 11.70 -3.64 -4.24
CA ILE A 90 10.79 -4.08 -5.30
C ILE A 90 10.63 -5.61 -5.27
N ASP A 91 11.74 -6.34 -5.16
CA ASP A 91 11.72 -7.80 -5.08
C ASP A 91 11.09 -8.33 -3.80
N GLU A 92 11.25 -7.63 -2.67
CA GLU A 92 10.62 -8.00 -1.41
C GLU A 92 9.08 -7.96 -1.50
N LEU A 93 8.52 -6.93 -2.13
CA LEU A 93 7.08 -6.87 -2.42
C LEU A 93 6.67 -7.99 -3.39
N GLU A 94 7.45 -8.20 -4.44
CA GLU A 94 7.14 -9.20 -5.49
C GLU A 94 7.20 -10.65 -4.95
N LYS A 95 8.02 -10.93 -3.92
CA LYS A 95 8.04 -12.22 -3.23
C LYS A 95 6.67 -12.62 -2.70
N VAL A 96 5.84 -11.67 -2.25
CA VAL A 96 4.48 -11.97 -1.77
C VAL A 96 3.60 -12.47 -2.90
N GLN A 97 3.62 -11.80 -4.07
CA GLN A 97 2.86 -12.24 -5.24
C GLN A 97 3.39 -13.59 -5.76
N ARG A 98 4.71 -13.78 -5.80
CA ARG A 98 5.34 -15.07 -6.15
C ARG A 98 4.89 -16.20 -5.23
N ARG A 99 4.71 -15.93 -3.92
CA ARG A 99 4.20 -16.90 -2.94
C ARG A 99 2.70 -17.15 -3.12
N ALA A 100 1.91 -16.11 -3.38
CA ALA A 100 0.46 -16.23 -3.59
C ALA A 100 0.15 -17.09 -4.82
N THR A 101 0.80 -16.82 -5.95
CA THR A 101 0.62 -17.60 -7.19
C THR A 101 1.03 -19.08 -7.05
N LYS A 102 1.89 -19.43 -6.08
CA LYS A 102 2.27 -20.82 -5.77
C LYS A 102 1.23 -21.57 -4.92
N LEU A 103 0.21 -20.91 -4.38
CA LEU A 103 -0.87 -21.59 -3.64
C LEU A 103 -1.68 -22.51 -4.56
N VAL A 104 -1.81 -22.13 -5.82
CA VAL A 104 -2.47 -22.93 -6.86
C VAL A 104 -1.59 -24.16 -7.20
N PRO A 105 -2.01 -25.40 -6.85
CA PRO A 105 -1.15 -26.58 -6.98
C PRO A 105 -0.68 -26.83 -8.41
N GLN A 106 -1.56 -26.65 -9.40
CA GLN A 106 -1.26 -26.85 -10.83
C GLN A 106 -0.24 -25.85 -11.38
N LEU A 107 -0.10 -24.67 -10.75
CA LEU A 107 0.85 -23.64 -11.17
C LEU A 107 2.16 -23.68 -10.35
N LYS A 108 2.24 -24.49 -9.30
CA LYS A 108 3.36 -24.45 -8.33
C LYS A 108 4.73 -24.68 -8.96
N LYS A 109 4.83 -25.58 -9.96
CA LYS A 109 6.10 -26.00 -10.58
C LYS A 109 6.51 -25.20 -11.82
N ILE A 110 5.62 -24.39 -12.40
CA ILE A 110 5.96 -23.59 -13.59
C ILE A 110 6.69 -22.28 -13.19
N SER A 111 7.36 -21.64 -14.14
CA SER A 111 8.04 -20.35 -13.95
C SER A 111 7.07 -19.24 -13.52
N TYR A 112 7.58 -18.23 -12.80
CA TYR A 112 6.75 -17.14 -12.29
C TYR A 112 5.96 -16.40 -13.39
N GLU A 113 6.61 -16.09 -14.51
CA GLU A 113 5.97 -15.41 -15.64
C GLU A 113 4.79 -16.20 -16.22
N LYS A 114 4.97 -17.52 -16.39
CA LYS A 114 3.88 -18.42 -16.82
C LYS A 114 2.75 -18.47 -15.79
N ARG A 115 3.04 -18.42 -14.48
CA ARG A 115 1.99 -18.31 -13.45
C ARG A 115 1.19 -17.01 -13.60
N LEU A 116 1.87 -15.89 -13.79
CA LEU A 116 1.22 -14.59 -14.01
C LEU A 116 0.31 -14.62 -15.24
N LYS A 117 0.79 -15.17 -16.35
CA LYS A 117 -0.01 -15.33 -17.58
C LYS A 117 -1.23 -16.22 -17.34
N ALA A 118 -1.06 -17.36 -16.67
CA ALA A 118 -2.16 -18.28 -16.36
C ALA A 118 -3.23 -17.67 -15.44
N MET A 119 -2.83 -16.80 -14.51
CA MET A 119 -3.75 -16.12 -13.59
C MET A 119 -4.28 -14.77 -14.14
N GLY A 120 -3.80 -14.31 -15.30
CA GLY A 120 -4.11 -12.98 -15.83
C GLY A 120 -3.65 -11.84 -14.90
N LEU A 121 -2.49 -12.00 -14.26
CA LEU A 121 -1.89 -11.02 -13.36
C LEU A 121 -0.69 -10.34 -14.02
N THR A 122 -0.45 -9.08 -13.66
CA THR A 122 0.80 -8.35 -14.00
C THR A 122 1.75 -8.37 -12.79
N THR A 123 3.02 -8.05 -12.97
CA THR A 123 3.94 -7.82 -11.83
C THR A 123 3.46 -6.64 -10.98
N LEU A 124 3.81 -6.62 -9.69
CA LEU A 124 3.43 -5.49 -8.83
C LEU A 124 4.14 -4.20 -9.25
N GLU A 125 5.37 -4.32 -9.74
CA GLU A 125 6.12 -3.18 -10.27
C GLU A 125 5.38 -2.49 -11.44
N LYS A 126 4.91 -3.25 -12.43
CA LYS A 126 4.11 -2.71 -13.53
C LYS A 126 2.81 -2.06 -13.05
N ARG A 127 2.21 -2.59 -11.98
CA ARG A 127 0.99 -2.02 -11.39
C ARG A 127 1.27 -0.70 -10.68
N ARG A 128 2.38 -0.59 -9.96
CA ARG A 128 2.81 0.67 -9.32
C ARG A 128 3.09 1.74 -10.36
N ALA A 129 3.89 1.42 -11.39
CA ALA A 129 4.15 2.33 -12.50
C ALA A 129 2.86 2.81 -13.19
N ARG A 130 1.88 1.92 -13.38
CA ARG A 130 0.55 2.31 -13.89
C ARG A 130 -0.17 3.27 -12.92
N GLY A 131 -0.11 3.02 -11.62
CA GLY A 131 -0.70 3.89 -10.59
C GLY A 131 -0.12 5.31 -10.64
N ASP A 132 1.20 5.42 -10.78
CA ASP A 132 1.88 6.71 -10.91
C ASP A 132 1.47 7.46 -12.17
N LEU A 133 1.37 6.78 -13.31
CA LEU A 133 0.92 7.38 -14.56
C LEU A 133 -0.53 7.90 -14.45
N ILE A 134 -1.40 7.16 -13.76
CA ILE A 134 -2.77 7.61 -13.47
C ILE A 134 -2.73 8.87 -12.60
N GLN A 135 -1.90 8.89 -11.56
CA GLN A 135 -1.77 10.05 -10.68
C GLN A 135 -1.25 11.29 -11.43
N GLN A 136 -0.24 11.10 -12.28
CA GLN A 136 0.30 12.16 -13.13
C GLN A 136 -0.75 12.73 -14.08
N TYR A 137 -1.56 11.86 -14.70
CA TYR A 137 -2.68 12.29 -15.55
C TYR A 137 -3.69 13.15 -14.76
N ARG A 138 -4.07 12.72 -13.55
CA ARG A 138 -4.99 13.48 -12.68
C ARG A 138 -4.47 14.87 -12.34
N PHE A 139 -3.17 15.01 -12.09
CA PHE A 139 -2.54 16.31 -11.89
C PHE A 139 -2.59 17.17 -13.16
N LYS A 140 -2.22 16.60 -14.32
CA LYS A 140 -2.26 17.33 -15.60
C LYS A 140 -3.65 17.83 -15.98
N GLN A 141 -4.69 17.08 -15.62
CA GLN A 141 -6.09 17.46 -15.85
C GLN A 141 -6.69 18.32 -14.73
N ASN A 142 -5.89 18.77 -13.75
CA ASN A 142 -6.34 19.54 -12.59
C ASN A 142 -7.45 18.86 -11.76
N ILE A 143 -7.56 17.53 -11.83
CA ILE A 143 -8.56 16.76 -11.06
C ILE A 143 -8.17 16.73 -9.57
N ASP A 144 -6.87 16.53 -9.31
CA ASP A 144 -6.31 16.48 -7.96
C ASP A 144 -5.60 17.80 -7.59
N GLN A 145 -6.18 18.93 -7.97
CA GLN A 145 -5.61 20.24 -7.64
C GLN A 145 -5.72 20.48 -6.13
N ILE A 146 -4.58 20.50 -5.44
CA ILE A 146 -4.51 20.80 -4.00
C ILE A 146 -4.56 22.32 -3.83
N ASN A 147 -5.69 22.84 -3.32
CA ASN A 147 -5.79 24.24 -2.94
C ASN A 147 -5.52 24.40 -1.44
N TRP A 148 -4.26 24.63 -1.09
CA TRP A 148 -3.79 24.97 0.25
C TRP A 148 -4.41 26.22 0.90
N TYR A 149 -5.02 27.14 0.14
CA TYR A 149 -5.66 28.33 0.69
C TYR A 149 -7.15 28.14 1.01
N LYS A 150 -7.76 27.09 0.46
CA LYS A 150 -9.15 26.73 0.76
C LYS A 150 -9.13 25.52 1.65
N ASN A 151 -9.76 25.61 2.82
CA ASN A 151 -9.93 24.44 3.66
C ASN A 151 -10.52 23.30 2.82
N PRO A 152 -9.94 22.08 2.89
CA PRO A 152 -10.48 20.94 2.18
C PRO A 152 -11.94 20.79 2.58
N LYS A 153 -12.81 20.56 1.58
CA LYS A 153 -14.22 20.28 1.87
C LYS A 153 -14.25 19.06 2.81
N PRO A 154 -14.83 19.18 4.01
CA PRO A 154 -14.90 18.04 4.92
C PRO A 154 -15.61 16.89 4.20
N ALA A 155 -15.07 15.68 4.34
CA ALA A 155 -15.74 14.49 3.84
C ALA A 155 -17.13 14.39 4.49
N SER A 156 -18.12 13.87 3.75
CA SER A 156 -19.52 13.77 4.21
C SER A 156 -19.68 13.05 5.56
N SER A 157 -18.72 12.18 5.90
CA SER A 157 -18.63 11.45 7.17
C SER A 157 -18.28 12.31 8.38
N VAL A 158 -17.70 13.51 8.19
CA VAL A 158 -17.36 14.47 9.26
C VAL A 158 -18.51 15.45 9.52
N THR A 159 -19.39 15.66 8.52
CA THR A 159 -20.54 16.55 8.63
C THR A 159 -21.79 15.91 9.23
N SER A 160 -21.84 14.59 9.35
CA SER A 160 -22.89 13.88 10.08
C SER A 160 -22.43 13.62 11.52
N SER A 161 -23.20 14.09 12.51
CA SER A 161 -23.05 13.66 13.91
C SER A 161 -23.20 12.14 13.98
N GLY A 162 -22.08 11.44 14.17
CA GLY A 162 -22.09 10.00 14.36
C GLY A 162 -22.77 9.62 15.68
N PRO A 163 -23.22 8.36 15.84
CA PRO A 163 -23.93 7.87 17.02
C PRO A 163 -23.06 7.80 18.30
N ALA A 164 -21.80 8.21 18.23
CA ALA A 164 -20.90 8.25 19.39
C ALA A 164 -21.10 9.49 20.29
N PHE A 165 -21.89 10.46 19.84
CA PHE A 165 -22.17 11.71 20.56
C PHE A 165 -23.66 11.93 20.87
N SER A 166 -24.47 10.86 20.82
CA SER A 166 -25.86 10.83 21.26
C SER A 166 -26.01 10.07 22.57
#